data_AF-A0A382SED8-F1
#
_entry.id   AF-A0A382SED8-F1
#
_cell.length_a   1.000
_cell.length_b   1.000
_cell.length_c   1.000
_cell.angle_alpha   90.00
_cell.angle_beta   90.00
_cell.angle_gamma   90.00
#
_symmetry.space_group_name_H-M   'P 1'
#
loop_
_entity.id
_entity.type
_entity.pdbx_description
1 polymer ?
#
loop_
_entity_poly.entity_id
_entity_poly.type
_entity_poly.pdbx_seq_one_letter_code
_entity_poly.pdbx_strand_id
1 'polypeptide(L)'
;LMDVSSLEWSAELCGIAGVEMSTLSALSPSGEQAGHLTASAAEATRLAQTTPVVIGGHDQSCAALGLGVTTPGSALLSVGTAWVFTMITDRADAAAVPHGFNLSPHVVRDRWAVSKNLGGLGAALASEMVDEQADLDAELDQPSPSIDDPYFLPAFHDAERTSWGQFAGPANTDRIERLRAVIEACAFETRLTLEQASSSVPVHELTVVGGGTNSRYLTQKIADVVGVPLTVRSEASQPALGAAMLAARACGWPTFNGLATPAETILPSCRYNDTMDRRYAEYRRLTSGDKR
;
A
#
# COMPACT_ATOMS: atom_id res chain seq x y z
N LEU A 1 -12.95 -0.18 17.61
CA LEU A 1 -14.19 0.19 18.33
C LEU A 1 -15.43 -0.07 17.48
N MET A 2 -15.40 0.25 16.18
CA MET A 2 -16.47 -0.12 15.25
C MET A 2 -16.41 -1.61 14.94
N ASP A 3 -17.58 -2.25 14.83
CA ASP A 3 -17.74 -3.56 14.20
C ASP A 3 -17.78 -3.37 12.68
N VAL A 4 -16.80 -3.96 11.99
CA VAL A 4 -16.62 -3.78 10.55
C VAL A 4 -17.67 -4.49 9.71
N SER A 5 -18.43 -5.43 10.29
CA SER A 5 -19.50 -6.16 9.61
C SER A 5 -20.83 -5.40 9.67
N SER A 6 -21.18 -4.83 10.82
CA SER A 6 -22.40 -4.03 10.99
C SER A 6 -22.21 -2.55 10.62
N LEU A 7 -20.97 -2.07 10.58
CA LEU A 7 -20.61 -0.65 10.42
C LEU A 7 -21.15 0.23 11.55
N GLU A 8 -21.31 -0.34 12.74
CA GLU A 8 -21.78 0.34 13.95
C GLU A 8 -20.73 0.30 15.06
N TRP A 9 -20.87 1.19 16.05
CA TRP A 9 -20.05 1.09 17.26
C TRP A 9 -20.40 -0.18 18.04
N SER A 10 -19.39 -0.96 18.42
CA SER A 10 -19.58 -2.18 19.22
C SER A 10 -19.49 -1.87 20.71
N ALA A 11 -20.57 -2.16 21.44
CA ALA A 11 -20.61 -2.03 22.90
C ALA A 11 -19.55 -2.91 23.58
N GLU A 12 -19.29 -4.11 23.05
CA GLU A 12 -18.27 -5.03 23.56
C GLU A 12 -16.87 -4.43 23.39
N LEU A 13 -16.52 -3.99 22.18
CA LEU A 13 -15.19 -3.39 21.92
C LEU A 13 -14.99 -2.10 22.72
N CYS A 14 -16.04 -1.28 22.86
CA CYS A 14 -16.05 -0.10 23.71
C CYS A 14 -15.82 -0.46 25.18
N GLY A 15 -16.47 -1.51 25.69
CA GLY A 15 -16.27 -2.02 27.04
C GLY A 15 -14.84 -2.47 27.29
N ILE A 16 -14.23 -3.20 26.35
CA ILE A 16 -12.82 -3.64 26.44
C ILE A 16 -11.87 -2.43 26.47
N ALA A 17 -12.13 -1.40 25.67
CA ALA A 17 -11.31 -0.21 25.61
C ALA A 17 -11.56 0.79 26.75
N GLY A 18 -12.60 0.58 27.57
CA GLY A 18 -13.03 1.52 28.60
C GLY A 18 -13.59 2.83 28.04
N VAL A 19 -14.21 2.80 26.86
CA VAL A 19 -14.77 3.97 26.16
C VAL A 19 -16.29 3.95 26.22
N GLU A 20 -16.89 5.04 26.67
CA GLU A 20 -18.36 5.18 26.66
C GLU A 20 -18.85 5.51 25.24
N MET A 21 -19.78 4.73 24.70
CA MET A 21 -20.29 4.91 23.32
C MET A 21 -20.88 6.30 23.06
N SER A 22 -21.46 6.95 24.07
CA SER A 22 -22.04 8.29 23.97
C SER A 22 -21.01 9.39 23.64
N THR A 23 -19.72 9.11 23.89
CA THR A 23 -18.60 10.03 23.60
C THR A 23 -18.10 9.89 22.16
N LEU A 24 -18.52 8.84 21.44
CA LEU A 24 -18.12 8.61 20.07
C LEU A 24 -18.97 9.44 19.11
N SER A 25 -18.34 9.89 18.02
CA SER A 25 -19.07 10.59 16.95
C SER A 25 -20.07 9.67 16.26
N ALA A 26 -21.15 10.23 15.72
CA ALA A 26 -22.06 9.48 14.87
C ALA A 26 -21.31 8.96 13.62
N LEU A 27 -21.62 7.73 13.22
CA LEU A 27 -21.07 7.13 12.01
C LEU A 27 -21.96 7.50 10.82
N SER A 28 -21.33 7.84 9.70
CA SER A 28 -22.02 8.11 8.43
C SER A 28 -21.20 7.53 7.28
N PRO A 29 -21.86 6.97 6.25
CA PRO A 29 -21.18 6.46 5.06
C PRO A 29 -20.37 7.54 4.33
N SER A 30 -19.23 7.14 3.77
CA SER A 30 -18.44 8.00 2.88
C SER A 30 -19.26 8.45 1.66
N GLY A 31 -19.09 9.70 1.28
CA GLY A 31 -19.82 10.32 0.18
C GLY A 31 -21.22 10.83 0.55
N GLU A 32 -21.66 10.70 1.81
CA GLU A 32 -22.90 11.35 2.26
C GLU A 32 -22.65 12.82 2.65
N GLN A 33 -23.63 13.67 2.41
CA GLN A 33 -23.54 15.08 2.80
C GLN A 33 -23.74 15.20 4.32
N ALA A 34 -22.69 15.65 5.02
CA ALA A 34 -22.71 15.94 6.46
C ALA A 34 -23.46 17.25 6.78
N GLY A 35 -23.56 18.15 5.80
CA GLY A 35 -24.23 19.44 5.94
C GLY A 35 -23.59 20.50 5.05
N HIS A 36 -23.45 21.70 5.59
CA HIS A 36 -22.76 22.83 4.95
C HIS A 36 -21.77 23.46 5.93
N LEU A 37 -20.89 24.32 5.43
CA LEU A 37 -19.97 25.05 6.28
C LEU A 37 -20.72 25.87 7.34
N THR A 38 -20.17 25.93 8.55
CA THR A 38 -20.61 26.91 9.55
C THR A 38 -20.21 28.32 9.10
N ALA A 39 -20.83 29.35 9.66
CA ALA A 39 -20.45 30.74 9.35
C ALA A 39 -18.97 31.00 9.61
N SER A 40 -18.43 30.49 10.73
CA SER A 40 -17.01 30.63 11.07
C SER A 40 -16.08 29.87 10.11
N ALA A 41 -16.47 28.66 9.67
CA ALA A 41 -15.68 27.90 8.71
C ALA A 41 -15.71 28.54 7.32
N ALA A 42 -16.85 29.08 6.90
CA ALA A 42 -16.99 29.83 5.65
C ALA A 42 -16.07 31.07 5.63
N GLU A 43 -16.04 31.84 6.74
CA GLU A 43 -15.14 32.99 6.88
C GLU A 43 -13.67 32.58 6.83
N ALA A 44 -13.27 31.54 7.59
CA ALA A 44 -11.88 31.08 7.66
C ALA A 44 -11.35 30.53 6.32
N THR A 45 -12.21 29.84 5.56
CA THR A 45 -11.85 29.22 4.28
C THR A 45 -12.11 30.12 3.07
N ARG A 46 -12.84 31.23 3.26
CA ARG A 46 -13.34 32.14 2.20
C ARG A 46 -14.26 31.45 1.18
N LEU A 47 -14.93 30.37 1.59
CA LEU A 47 -15.93 29.67 0.79
C LEU A 47 -17.33 30.12 1.20
N ALA A 48 -18.32 29.91 0.33
CA ALA A 48 -19.71 30.22 0.67
C ALA A 48 -20.21 29.33 1.81
N GLN A 49 -21.03 29.88 2.72
CA GLN A 49 -21.65 29.07 3.78
C GLN A 49 -22.54 27.96 3.21
N THR A 50 -23.04 28.11 1.98
CA THR A 50 -23.79 27.08 1.25
C THR A 50 -22.91 25.99 0.63
N THR A 51 -21.60 26.00 0.85
CA THR A 51 -20.69 24.96 0.34
C THR A 51 -20.99 23.64 1.06
N PRO A 52 -21.33 22.56 0.34
CA PRO A 52 -21.58 21.25 0.96
C PRO A 52 -20.33 20.69 1.64
N VAL A 53 -20.53 20.06 2.80
CA VAL A 53 -19.51 19.25 3.47
C VAL A 53 -19.91 17.79 3.34
N VAL A 54 -19.00 16.97 2.85
CA VAL A 54 -19.25 15.56 2.52
C VAL A 54 -18.35 14.68 3.38
N ILE A 55 -18.91 13.58 3.90
CA ILE A 55 -18.17 12.60 4.69
C ILE A 55 -17.08 12.00 3.80
N GLY A 56 -15.83 12.20 4.20
CA GLY A 56 -14.66 11.63 3.53
C GLY A 56 -14.46 10.16 3.88
N GLY A 57 -13.21 9.72 3.81
CA GLY A 57 -12.82 8.40 4.27
C GLY A 57 -11.31 8.28 4.48
N HIS A 58 -10.88 7.08 4.82
CA HIS A 58 -9.48 6.78 5.04
C HIS A 58 -8.64 7.04 3.77
N ASP A 59 -7.43 7.55 3.94
CA ASP A 59 -6.58 8.03 2.84
C ASP A 59 -6.31 6.95 1.77
N GLN A 60 -6.01 5.71 2.19
CA GLN A 60 -5.78 4.56 1.31
C GLN A 60 -7.02 4.19 0.51
N SER A 61 -8.20 4.21 1.14
CA SER A 61 -9.46 3.91 0.45
C SER A 61 -9.84 5.03 -0.52
N CYS A 62 -9.58 6.29 -0.16
CA CYS A 62 -9.72 7.40 -1.08
C CYS A 62 -8.73 7.29 -2.26
N ALA A 63 -7.47 6.94 -2.00
CA ALA A 63 -6.49 6.72 -3.06
C ALA A 63 -6.92 5.59 -4.01
N ALA A 64 -7.37 4.47 -3.45
CA ALA A 64 -7.87 3.34 -4.22
C ALA A 64 -9.08 3.75 -5.09
N LEU A 65 -10.03 4.53 -4.55
CA LEU A 65 -11.12 5.12 -5.34
C LEU A 65 -10.61 6.03 -6.47
N GLY A 66 -9.67 6.94 -6.16
CA GLY A 66 -9.08 7.86 -7.14
C GLY A 66 -8.40 7.14 -8.31
N LEU A 67 -7.76 6.02 -8.00
CA LEU A 67 -7.04 5.16 -8.95
C LEU A 67 -7.94 4.14 -9.67
N GLY A 68 -9.20 4.03 -9.28
CA GLY A 68 -10.14 3.02 -9.77
C GLY A 68 -9.95 1.61 -9.19
N VAL A 69 -9.06 1.43 -8.21
CA VAL A 69 -8.83 0.19 -7.47
C VAL A 69 -9.99 -0.04 -6.50
N THR A 70 -11.10 -0.56 -6.99
CA THR A 70 -12.38 -0.65 -6.23
C THR A 70 -13.08 -2.00 -6.36
N THR A 71 -12.53 -2.91 -7.16
CA THR A 71 -13.07 -4.25 -7.41
C THR A 71 -12.43 -5.27 -6.46
N PRO A 72 -13.18 -6.26 -5.94
CA PRO A 72 -12.58 -7.33 -5.15
C PRO A 72 -11.44 -8.02 -5.91
N GLY A 73 -10.29 -8.21 -5.27
CA GLY A 73 -9.08 -8.79 -5.87
C GLY A 73 -8.18 -7.77 -6.60
N SER A 74 -8.56 -6.49 -6.68
CA SER A 74 -7.64 -5.41 -7.03
C SER A 74 -6.85 -4.96 -5.81
N ALA A 75 -5.60 -4.57 -6.01
CA ALA A 75 -4.72 -4.12 -4.93
C ALA A 75 -3.97 -2.83 -5.28
N LEU A 76 -3.64 -2.07 -4.24
CA LEU A 76 -2.85 -0.85 -4.25
C LEU A 76 -1.61 -1.05 -3.38
N LEU A 77 -0.44 -0.74 -3.92
CA LEU A 77 0.82 -0.62 -3.20
C LEU A 77 1.31 0.82 -3.26
N SER A 78 1.35 1.48 -2.11
CA SER A 78 1.99 2.78 -1.95
C SER A 78 3.47 2.59 -1.59
N VAL A 79 4.38 2.99 -2.48
CA VAL A 79 5.84 2.87 -2.35
C VAL A 79 6.49 4.20 -1.95
N GLY A 80 6.07 4.74 -0.81
CA GLY A 80 6.66 5.94 -0.20
C GLY A 80 7.79 5.62 0.78
N THR A 81 8.06 6.51 1.74
CA THR A 81 9.00 6.26 2.85
C THR A 81 8.62 4.98 3.61
N ALA A 82 7.33 4.86 3.96
CA ALA A 82 6.73 3.63 4.42
C ALA A 82 5.91 3.02 3.28
N TRP A 83 5.94 1.70 3.19
CA TRP A 83 5.19 0.97 2.19
C TRP A 83 3.88 0.47 2.78
N VAL A 84 2.78 0.64 2.04
CA VAL A 84 1.46 0.19 2.46
C VAL A 84 0.81 -0.57 1.32
N PHE A 85 0.40 -1.79 1.61
CA PHE A 85 -0.38 -2.62 0.71
C PHE A 85 -1.85 -2.58 1.15
N THR A 86 -2.76 -2.47 0.19
CA THR A 86 -4.21 -2.51 0.40
C THR A 86 -4.86 -3.33 -0.70
N MET A 87 -5.54 -4.42 -0.34
CA MET A 87 -6.38 -5.20 -1.25
C MET A 87 -7.86 -4.89 -0.99
N ILE A 88 -8.65 -4.82 -2.06
CA ILE A 88 -10.10 -4.65 -1.96
C ILE A 88 -10.79 -6.01 -1.90
N THR A 89 -11.78 -6.11 -1.02
CA THR A 89 -12.65 -7.29 -0.84
C THR A 89 -14.11 -6.87 -0.68
N ASP A 90 -15.04 -7.78 -0.94
CA ASP A 90 -16.48 -7.64 -0.64
C ASP A 90 -16.88 -8.44 0.62
N ARG A 91 -15.89 -8.96 1.36
CA ARG A 91 -16.11 -9.75 2.57
C ARG A 91 -15.73 -8.97 3.82
N ALA A 92 -16.71 -8.78 4.70
CA ALA A 92 -16.54 -8.18 6.03
C ALA A 92 -16.15 -9.20 7.12
N ASP A 93 -15.31 -10.18 6.78
CA ASP A 93 -14.96 -11.27 7.68
C ASP A 93 -13.58 -11.02 8.32
N ALA A 94 -13.58 -10.50 9.54
CA ALA A 94 -12.37 -10.24 10.30
C ALA A 94 -11.59 -11.53 10.64
N ALA A 95 -12.25 -12.69 10.72
CA ALA A 95 -11.59 -13.96 11.02
C ALA A 95 -10.85 -14.52 9.80
N ALA A 96 -11.25 -14.14 8.59
CA ALA A 96 -10.58 -14.51 7.33
C ALA A 96 -9.40 -13.59 6.96
N VAL A 97 -9.12 -12.57 7.78
CA VAL A 97 -8.03 -11.61 7.56
C VAL A 97 -6.71 -12.20 8.05
N PRO A 98 -5.65 -12.24 7.24
CA PRO A 98 -4.37 -12.79 7.66
C PRO A 98 -3.77 -12.01 8.83
N HIS A 99 -3.04 -12.70 9.70
CA HIS A 99 -2.34 -12.06 10.82
C HIS A 99 -1.42 -10.93 10.32
N GLY A 100 -1.48 -9.77 10.99
CA GLY A 100 -0.71 -8.57 10.62
C GLY A 100 -1.37 -7.69 9.56
N PHE A 101 -2.56 -8.04 9.07
CA PHE A 101 -3.40 -7.18 8.26
C PHE A 101 -4.54 -6.58 9.10
N ASN A 102 -4.99 -5.41 8.68
CA ASN A 102 -6.16 -4.74 9.21
C ASN A 102 -7.30 -4.84 8.20
N LEU A 103 -8.53 -4.96 8.70
CA LEU A 103 -9.75 -4.85 7.90
C LEU A 103 -10.47 -3.56 8.24
N SER A 104 -10.80 -2.76 7.23
CA SER A 104 -11.58 -1.54 7.39
C SER A 104 -12.63 -1.41 6.28
N PRO A 105 -13.74 -0.68 6.52
CA PRO A 105 -14.67 -0.36 5.45
C PRO A 105 -13.98 0.50 4.39
N HIS A 106 -14.30 0.24 3.13
CA HIS A 106 -13.86 1.07 2.03
C HIS A 106 -14.81 2.26 1.86
N VAL A 107 -14.37 3.30 1.15
CA VAL A 107 -15.22 4.45 0.79
C VAL A 107 -16.28 4.12 -0.27
N VAL A 108 -16.15 2.96 -0.90
CA VAL A 108 -17.15 2.40 -1.82
C VAL A 108 -18.04 1.49 -1.00
N ARG A 109 -19.37 1.64 -1.15
CA ARG A 109 -20.33 0.80 -0.43
C ARG A 109 -20.11 -0.68 -0.74
N ASP A 110 -20.38 -1.52 0.27
CA ASP A 110 -20.25 -2.98 0.19
C ASP A 110 -18.84 -3.44 -0.22
N ARG A 111 -17.82 -2.68 0.19
CA ARG A 111 -16.40 -3.00 0.00
C ARG A 111 -15.64 -2.77 1.30
N TRP A 112 -14.59 -3.54 1.47
CA TRP A 112 -13.64 -3.44 2.56
C TRP A 112 -12.21 -3.41 2.01
N ALA A 113 -11.31 -2.84 2.79
CA ALA A 113 -9.89 -2.79 2.56
C ALA A 113 -9.17 -3.72 3.54
N VAL A 114 -8.37 -4.64 2.99
CA VAL A 114 -7.44 -5.49 3.74
C VAL A 114 -6.05 -4.90 3.56
N SER A 115 -5.53 -4.25 4.59
CA SER A 115 -4.32 -3.43 4.49
C SER A 115 -3.22 -3.88 5.44
N LYS A 116 -1.98 -3.78 5.01
CA LYS A 116 -0.79 -4.04 5.82
C LYS A 116 0.26 -2.96 5.59
N ASN A 117 0.87 -2.52 6.68
CA ASN A 117 2.06 -1.68 6.64
C ASN A 117 3.29 -2.59 6.50
N LEU A 118 4.08 -2.39 5.44
CA LEU A 118 5.31 -3.14 5.14
C LEU A 118 6.54 -2.45 5.74
N GLY A 119 6.35 -1.40 6.54
CA GLY A 119 7.42 -0.69 7.21
C GLY A 119 8.18 0.26 6.29
N GLY A 120 9.36 0.68 6.77
CA GLY A 120 10.20 1.70 6.13
C GLY A 120 11.03 1.20 4.94
N LEU A 121 10.46 0.38 4.05
CA LEU A 121 11.18 -0.14 2.87
C LEU A 121 11.75 0.98 2.00
N GLY A 122 10.96 2.04 1.75
CA GLY A 122 11.45 3.19 0.98
C GLY A 122 12.54 3.97 1.71
N ALA A 123 12.49 4.06 3.03
CA ALA A 123 13.56 4.67 3.83
C ALA A 123 14.86 3.83 3.78
N ALA A 124 14.74 2.51 3.85
CA ALA A 124 15.87 1.59 3.71
C ALA A 124 16.53 1.75 2.33
N LEU A 125 15.72 1.78 1.27
CA LEU A 125 16.18 1.99 -0.10
C LEU A 125 16.88 3.35 -0.26
N ALA A 126 16.24 4.43 0.21
CA ALA A 126 16.81 5.77 0.14
C ALA A 126 18.15 5.89 0.89
N SER A 127 18.33 5.14 1.99
CA SER A 127 19.57 5.17 2.77
C SER A 127 20.79 4.57 2.04
N GLU A 128 20.58 3.71 1.04
CA GLU A 128 21.66 3.16 0.20
C GLU A 128 21.94 4.01 -1.05
N MET A 129 21.05 4.93 -1.41
CA MET A 129 21.12 5.75 -2.64
C MET A 129 21.94 7.06 -2.47
N VAL A 130 23.02 7.02 -1.70
CA VAL A 130 23.75 8.19 -1.13
C VAL A 130 24.30 9.24 -2.15
N ASP A 131 24.23 9.01 -3.47
CA ASP A 131 24.70 9.99 -4.47
C ASP A 131 23.85 9.95 -5.74
N GLU A 132 23.32 11.11 -6.15
CA GLU A 132 22.14 11.25 -7.04
C GLU A 132 22.52 11.71 -8.47
N GLN A 133 23.62 11.20 -9.04
CA GLN A 133 24.19 11.79 -10.27
C GLN A 133 24.35 10.85 -11.48
N ALA A 134 23.94 9.58 -11.40
CA ALA A 134 24.05 8.62 -12.51
C ALA A 134 22.73 7.86 -12.78
N ASP A 135 22.61 7.30 -13.99
CA ASP A 135 21.52 6.41 -14.40
C ASP A 135 21.61 5.07 -13.65
N LEU A 136 21.12 5.07 -12.41
CA LEU A 136 21.17 3.93 -11.50
C LEU A 136 20.45 2.69 -12.04
N ASP A 137 19.39 2.87 -12.84
CA ASP A 137 18.65 1.73 -13.39
C ASP A 137 19.54 0.94 -14.38
N ALA A 138 20.40 1.61 -15.15
CA ALA A 138 21.34 0.94 -16.05
C ALA A 138 22.45 0.16 -15.32
N GLU A 139 22.97 0.70 -14.21
CA GLU A 139 23.95 0.01 -13.35
C GLU A 139 23.30 -1.19 -12.65
N LEU A 140 22.05 -1.07 -12.22
CA LEU A 140 21.27 -2.13 -11.59
C LEU A 140 20.95 -3.29 -12.54
N ASP A 141 20.97 -3.09 -13.85
CA ASP A 141 20.75 -4.18 -14.82
C ASP A 141 22.00 -5.04 -15.10
N GLN A 142 23.22 -4.59 -14.76
CA GLN A 142 24.46 -5.34 -15.04
C GLN A 142 25.44 -5.43 -13.85
N PRO A 143 26.00 -6.62 -13.56
CA PRO A 143 25.65 -7.95 -14.08
C PRO A 143 24.25 -8.41 -13.61
N SER A 144 23.65 -9.40 -14.27
CA SER A 144 22.35 -9.95 -13.85
C SER A 144 22.43 -10.59 -12.45
N PRO A 145 21.34 -10.57 -11.66
CA PRO A 145 21.34 -11.12 -10.31
C PRO A 145 21.77 -12.59 -10.24
N SER A 146 22.65 -12.91 -9.29
CA SER A 146 23.10 -14.27 -9.02
C SER A 146 22.32 -14.90 -7.85
N ILE A 147 22.27 -16.23 -7.80
CA ILE A 147 21.76 -16.95 -6.64
C ILE A 147 22.58 -16.67 -5.38
N ASP A 148 23.86 -16.32 -5.55
CA ASP A 148 24.81 -16.04 -4.47
C ASP A 148 24.85 -14.56 -4.06
N ASP A 149 24.06 -13.70 -4.71
CA ASP A 149 23.95 -12.28 -4.35
C ASP A 149 23.49 -12.14 -2.89
N PRO A 150 23.95 -11.11 -2.17
CA PRO A 150 23.56 -10.85 -0.78
C PRO A 150 22.05 -10.65 -0.64
N TYR A 151 21.57 -10.80 0.60
CA TYR A 151 20.21 -10.50 1.01
C TYR A 151 20.21 -9.30 1.94
N PHE A 152 19.20 -8.44 1.82
CA PHE A 152 18.89 -7.43 2.82
C PHE A 152 17.69 -7.90 3.66
N LEU A 153 17.87 -8.02 4.97
CA LEU A 153 16.84 -8.45 5.91
C LEU A 153 16.32 -7.22 6.68
N PRO A 154 15.11 -6.72 6.37
CA PRO A 154 14.61 -5.50 6.99
C PRO A 154 14.32 -5.67 8.49
N ALA A 155 14.60 -4.65 9.29
CA ALA A 155 14.41 -4.66 10.74
C ALA A 155 12.99 -4.20 11.16
N PHE A 156 11.93 -4.72 10.52
CA PHE A 156 10.54 -4.29 10.82
C PHE A 156 10.00 -4.78 12.17
N HIS A 157 10.68 -5.75 12.79
CA HIS A 157 10.25 -6.39 14.03
C HIS A 157 11.12 -6.05 15.24
N ASP A 158 12.11 -5.17 15.08
CA ASP A 158 12.98 -4.74 16.17
C ASP A 158 12.42 -3.45 16.80
N ALA A 159 12.02 -3.51 18.07
CA ALA A 159 11.47 -2.37 18.81
C ALA A 159 12.53 -1.29 19.12
N GLU A 160 13.83 -1.62 19.08
CA GLU A 160 14.92 -0.73 19.44
C GLU A 160 15.56 -0.01 18.22
N ARG A 161 15.03 -0.25 17.01
CA ARG A 161 15.48 0.23 15.68
C ARG A 161 16.72 1.15 15.70
N THR A 162 17.90 0.54 15.63
CA THR A 162 19.18 1.26 15.41
C THR A 162 19.63 1.24 13.95
N SER A 163 19.00 0.43 13.08
CA SER A 163 19.22 0.37 11.63
C SER A 163 17.93 0.04 10.87
N TRP A 164 17.95 0.20 9.53
CA TRP A 164 16.84 -0.18 8.65
C TRP A 164 16.76 -1.69 8.36
N GLY A 165 17.84 -2.43 8.63
CA GLY A 165 17.98 -3.85 8.34
C GLY A 165 19.42 -4.32 8.46
N GLN A 166 19.68 -5.55 8.02
CA GLN A 166 21.00 -6.19 8.04
C GLN A 166 21.24 -6.92 6.71
N PHE A 167 22.49 -6.90 6.25
CA PHE A 167 22.89 -7.69 5.08
C PHE A 167 23.32 -9.10 5.51
N ALA A 168 22.85 -10.11 4.78
CA ALA A 168 23.26 -11.50 4.93
C ALA A 168 23.85 -11.99 3.60
N GLY A 169 25.10 -12.49 3.61
CA GLY A 169 25.80 -12.88 2.40
C GLY A 169 27.29 -12.53 2.43
N PRO A 170 27.95 -12.44 1.26
CA PRO A 170 29.38 -12.16 1.17
C PRO A 170 29.81 -10.83 1.83
N ALA A 171 30.92 -10.85 2.58
CA ALA A 171 31.40 -9.68 3.33
C ALA A 171 31.88 -8.51 2.44
N ASN A 172 32.28 -8.78 1.20
CA ASN A 172 32.74 -7.77 0.23
C ASN A 172 31.65 -7.51 -0.83
N THR A 173 30.49 -7.06 -0.38
CA THR A 173 29.39 -6.69 -1.28
C THR A 173 29.62 -5.28 -1.84
N ASP A 174 29.58 -5.13 -3.17
CA ASP A 174 29.68 -3.82 -3.81
C ASP A 174 28.41 -2.97 -3.61
N ARG A 175 28.46 -1.68 -3.96
CA ARG A 175 27.30 -0.77 -3.76
C ARG A 175 26.05 -1.24 -4.54
N ILE A 176 26.23 -1.74 -5.76
CA ILE A 176 25.15 -2.14 -6.65
C ILE A 176 24.50 -3.44 -6.17
N GLU A 177 25.30 -4.41 -5.74
CA GLU A 177 24.83 -5.65 -5.11
C GLU A 177 24.03 -5.35 -3.84
N ARG A 178 24.49 -4.41 -2.98
CA ARG A 178 23.70 -3.98 -1.82
C ARG A 178 22.37 -3.35 -2.23
N LEU A 179 22.40 -2.43 -3.19
CA LEU A 179 21.20 -1.74 -3.66
C LEU A 179 20.19 -2.73 -4.27
N ARG A 180 20.66 -3.69 -5.07
CA ARG A 180 19.86 -4.81 -5.59
C ARG A 180 19.26 -5.62 -4.45
N ALA A 181 20.02 -5.97 -3.43
CA ALA A 181 19.52 -6.74 -2.30
C ALA A 181 18.40 -6.02 -1.55
N VAL A 182 18.48 -4.69 -1.39
CA VAL A 182 17.38 -3.89 -0.80
C VAL A 182 16.15 -3.87 -1.72
N ILE A 183 16.34 -3.69 -3.03
CA ILE A 183 15.25 -3.71 -4.02
C ILE A 183 14.57 -5.08 -4.07
N GLU A 184 15.35 -6.17 -4.04
CA GLU A 184 14.84 -7.54 -3.97
C GLU A 184 14.07 -7.77 -2.68
N ALA A 185 14.56 -7.30 -1.53
CA ALA A 185 13.82 -7.38 -0.28
C ALA A 185 12.47 -6.64 -0.37
N CYS A 186 12.43 -5.46 -1.02
CA CYS A 186 11.17 -4.75 -1.27
C CYS A 186 10.20 -5.59 -2.11
N ALA A 187 10.69 -6.22 -3.17
CA ALA A 187 9.88 -7.07 -4.04
C ALA A 187 9.42 -8.36 -3.34
N PHE A 188 10.29 -9.00 -2.54
CA PHE A 188 9.99 -10.20 -1.77
C PHE A 188 8.97 -9.94 -0.66
N GLU A 189 9.09 -8.83 0.07
CA GLU A 189 8.09 -8.40 1.06
C GLU A 189 6.73 -8.09 0.42
N THR A 190 6.75 -7.52 -0.79
CA THR A 190 5.54 -7.30 -1.58
C THR A 190 4.88 -8.62 -1.97
N ARG A 191 5.66 -9.59 -2.49
CA ARG A 191 5.13 -10.92 -2.84
C ARG A 191 4.62 -11.66 -1.62
N LEU A 192 5.36 -11.67 -0.51
CA LEU A 192 4.92 -12.30 0.73
C LEU A 192 3.58 -11.71 1.21
N THR A 193 3.45 -10.38 1.17
CA THR A 193 2.21 -9.70 1.53
C THR A 193 1.08 -10.05 0.57
N LEU A 194 1.33 -10.08 -0.75
CA LEU A 194 0.34 -10.42 -1.75
C LEU A 194 -0.13 -11.87 -1.61
N GLU A 195 0.78 -12.83 -1.38
CA GLU A 195 0.47 -14.24 -1.12
C GLU A 195 -0.39 -14.40 0.15
N GLN A 196 -0.05 -13.66 1.22
CA GLN A 196 -0.84 -13.65 2.45
C GLN A 196 -2.25 -13.10 2.21
N ALA A 197 -2.37 -11.93 1.59
CA ALA A 197 -3.66 -11.29 1.30
C ALA A 197 -4.54 -12.15 0.36
N SER A 198 -3.91 -12.85 -0.59
CA SER A 198 -4.60 -13.68 -1.57
C SER A 198 -5.34 -14.88 -0.96
N SER A 199 -5.06 -15.22 0.30
CA SER A 199 -5.81 -16.25 1.04
C SER A 199 -7.28 -15.88 1.29
N SER A 200 -7.60 -14.57 1.34
CA SER A 200 -8.97 -14.10 1.51
C SER A 200 -9.69 -13.94 0.17
N VAL A 201 -9.04 -13.27 -0.80
CA VAL A 201 -9.51 -13.03 -2.18
C VAL A 201 -8.30 -13.05 -3.12
N PRO A 202 -8.31 -13.81 -4.23
CA PRO A 202 -7.20 -13.80 -5.18
C PRO A 202 -6.90 -12.41 -5.73
N VAL A 203 -5.62 -12.00 -5.67
CA VAL A 203 -5.16 -10.75 -6.27
C VAL A 203 -4.75 -10.98 -7.71
N HIS A 204 -5.29 -10.20 -8.65
CA HIS A 204 -5.05 -10.39 -10.09
C HIS A 204 -4.24 -9.27 -10.74
N GLU A 205 -4.21 -8.10 -10.11
CA GLU A 205 -3.49 -6.91 -10.59
C GLU A 205 -3.02 -6.07 -9.40
N LEU A 206 -1.93 -5.34 -9.59
CA LEU A 206 -1.35 -4.48 -8.57
C LEU A 206 -1.16 -3.06 -9.13
N THR A 207 -1.85 -2.08 -8.56
CA THR A 207 -1.57 -0.67 -8.85
C THR A 207 -0.48 -0.17 -7.90
N VAL A 208 0.56 0.47 -8.44
CA VAL A 208 1.70 0.98 -7.66
C VAL A 208 1.81 2.49 -7.80
N VAL A 209 1.93 3.18 -6.66
CA VAL A 209 2.01 4.65 -6.59
C VAL A 209 3.06 5.11 -5.59
N GLY A 210 3.52 6.36 -5.70
CA GLY A 210 4.48 6.96 -4.75
C GLY A 210 5.90 7.02 -5.30
N GLY A 211 6.83 7.57 -4.51
CA GLY A 211 8.18 7.93 -4.99
C GLY A 211 9.00 6.77 -5.59
N GLY A 212 8.81 5.54 -5.09
CA GLY A 212 9.47 4.36 -5.65
C GLY A 212 9.11 4.06 -7.10
N THR A 213 8.00 4.62 -7.62
CA THR A 213 7.61 4.46 -9.04
C THR A 213 8.57 5.15 -10.02
N ASN A 214 9.44 6.03 -9.54
CA ASN A 214 10.46 6.68 -10.37
C ASN A 214 11.62 5.75 -10.77
N SER A 215 11.81 4.60 -10.10
CA SER A 215 12.77 3.59 -10.53
C SER A 215 12.08 2.51 -11.36
N ARG A 216 12.48 2.41 -12.62
CA ARG A 216 11.99 1.38 -13.53
C ARG A 216 12.51 0.00 -13.12
N TYR A 217 13.73 -0.07 -12.61
CA TYR A 217 14.29 -1.31 -12.10
C TYR A 217 13.48 -1.85 -10.91
N LEU A 218 13.14 -1.00 -9.93
CA LEU A 218 12.32 -1.38 -8.77
C LEU A 218 10.95 -1.89 -9.21
N THR A 219 10.24 -1.13 -10.05
CA THR A 219 8.89 -1.48 -10.48
C THR A 219 8.87 -2.75 -11.35
N GLN A 220 9.85 -2.94 -12.25
CA GLN A 220 10.00 -4.19 -12.98
C GLN A 220 10.33 -5.37 -12.05
N LYS A 221 11.21 -5.18 -11.05
CA LYS A 221 11.54 -6.23 -10.08
C LYS A 221 10.33 -6.66 -9.27
N ILE A 222 9.49 -5.71 -8.84
CA ILE A 222 8.22 -6.04 -8.16
C ILE A 222 7.36 -6.88 -9.11
N ALA A 223 7.15 -6.46 -10.36
CA ALA A 223 6.35 -7.20 -11.34
C ALA A 223 6.82 -8.65 -11.55
N ASP A 224 8.13 -8.83 -11.73
CA ASP A 224 8.73 -10.15 -11.94
C ASP A 224 8.55 -11.07 -10.73
N VAL A 225 8.71 -10.53 -9.52
CA VAL A 225 8.65 -11.33 -8.29
C VAL A 225 7.21 -11.64 -7.90
N VAL A 226 6.28 -10.70 -8.02
CA VAL A 226 4.86 -10.90 -7.65
C VAL A 226 4.08 -11.70 -8.70
N GLY A 227 4.52 -11.68 -9.96
CA GLY A 227 3.93 -12.48 -11.04
C GLY A 227 2.56 -12.01 -11.54
N VAL A 228 2.14 -10.79 -11.18
CA VAL A 228 0.91 -10.14 -11.69
C VAL A 228 1.26 -8.83 -12.41
N PRO A 229 0.42 -8.36 -13.37
CA PRO A 229 0.62 -7.06 -14.00
C PRO A 229 0.63 -5.91 -12.99
N LEU A 230 1.55 -4.97 -13.19
CA LEU A 230 1.62 -3.73 -12.44
C LEU A 230 1.04 -2.58 -13.25
N THR A 231 0.17 -1.80 -12.64
CA THR A 231 -0.24 -0.49 -13.16
C THR A 231 0.46 0.60 -12.36
N VAL A 232 1.45 1.25 -12.95
CA VAL A 232 2.23 2.32 -12.32
C VAL A 232 1.56 3.66 -12.59
N ARG A 233 1.32 4.44 -11.53
CA ARG A 233 0.82 5.82 -11.64
C ARG A 233 1.75 6.78 -10.90
N SER A 234 2.28 7.74 -11.65
CA SER A 234 3.28 8.71 -11.18
C SER A 234 2.69 9.97 -10.52
N GLU A 235 1.36 10.14 -10.51
CA GLU A 235 0.73 11.38 -10.08
C GLU A 235 0.57 11.50 -8.55
N ALA A 236 0.92 12.68 -8.04
CA ALA A 236 0.74 13.06 -6.64
C ALA A 236 -0.73 13.39 -6.30
N SER A 237 -1.15 12.94 -5.11
CA SER A 237 -2.42 13.26 -4.42
C SER A 237 -3.67 12.41 -4.76
N GLN A 238 -3.49 11.11 -4.96
CA GLN A 238 -4.61 10.14 -5.14
C GLN A 238 -5.66 10.16 -4.02
N PRO A 239 -5.31 10.29 -2.72
CA PRO A 239 -6.32 10.43 -1.67
C PRO A 239 -7.22 11.66 -1.84
N ALA A 240 -6.65 12.80 -2.24
CA ALA A 240 -7.42 14.01 -2.47
C ALA A 240 -8.35 13.88 -3.68
N LEU A 241 -7.88 13.22 -4.74
CA LEU A 241 -8.70 12.89 -5.91
C LEU A 241 -9.92 12.03 -5.52
N GLY A 242 -9.71 10.97 -4.73
CA GLY A 242 -10.81 10.15 -4.21
C GLY A 242 -11.79 10.90 -3.32
N ALA A 243 -11.28 11.78 -2.44
CA ALA A 243 -12.14 12.64 -1.63
C ALA A 243 -12.96 13.62 -2.49
N ALA A 244 -12.35 14.20 -3.53
CA ALA A 244 -13.05 15.05 -4.49
C ALA A 244 -14.10 14.27 -5.29
N MET A 245 -13.83 13.01 -5.65
CA MET A 245 -14.80 12.10 -6.29
C MET A 245 -16.03 11.84 -5.43
N LEU A 246 -15.83 11.59 -4.13
CA LEU A 246 -16.92 11.45 -3.17
C LEU A 246 -17.78 12.72 -3.12
N ALA A 247 -17.13 13.88 -3.02
CA ALA A 247 -17.81 15.18 -2.97
C ALA A 247 -18.57 15.49 -4.28
N ALA A 248 -17.95 15.27 -5.44
CA ALA A 248 -18.56 15.46 -6.74
C ALA A 248 -19.82 14.60 -6.90
N ARG A 249 -19.76 13.33 -6.49
CA ARG A 249 -20.90 12.42 -6.51
C ARG A 249 -22.03 12.88 -5.58
N ALA A 250 -21.71 13.31 -4.36
CA ALA A 250 -22.68 13.84 -3.41
C ALA A 250 -23.40 15.09 -3.95
N CYS A 251 -22.67 15.91 -4.70
CA CYS A 251 -23.20 17.11 -5.37
C CYS A 251 -23.90 16.84 -6.72
N GLY A 252 -24.10 15.57 -7.10
CA GLY A 252 -24.82 15.19 -8.31
C GLY A 252 -24.05 15.42 -9.62
N TRP A 253 -22.72 15.49 -9.58
CA TRP A 253 -21.92 15.64 -10.80
C TRP A 253 -22.02 14.37 -11.66
N PRO A 254 -22.27 14.49 -12.98
CA PRO A 254 -22.36 13.34 -13.87
C PRO A 254 -20.96 12.73 -14.06
N THR A 255 -20.71 11.64 -13.34
CA THR A 255 -19.52 10.77 -13.44
C THR A 255 -18.18 11.51 -13.49
N PHE A 256 -17.58 11.75 -12.33
CA PHE A 256 -16.17 12.11 -12.26
C PHE A 256 -15.33 10.83 -12.37
N ASN A 257 -14.67 10.61 -13.52
CA ASN A 257 -13.83 9.43 -13.73
C ASN A 257 -12.36 9.80 -13.51
N GLY A 258 -11.81 9.43 -12.34
CA GLY A 258 -10.39 9.65 -12.00
C GLY A 258 -9.41 8.87 -12.88
N LEU A 259 -9.90 7.93 -13.69
CA LEU A 259 -9.12 7.08 -14.58
C LEU A 259 -8.45 7.81 -15.77
N ALA A 260 -8.65 9.12 -15.93
CA ALA A 260 -7.99 9.90 -16.98
C ALA A 260 -6.49 10.15 -16.70
N THR A 261 -5.99 9.84 -15.50
CA THR A 261 -4.56 9.96 -15.19
C THR A 261 -3.74 8.97 -16.03
N PRO A 262 -2.59 9.36 -16.61
CA PRO A 262 -1.70 8.43 -17.29
C PRO A 262 -1.31 7.24 -16.40
N ALA A 263 -1.22 6.05 -16.99
CA ALA A 263 -0.61 4.89 -16.37
C ALA A 263 0.32 4.19 -17.35
N GLU A 264 1.33 3.54 -16.79
CA GLU A 264 2.14 2.56 -17.47
C GLU A 264 1.77 1.17 -16.93
N THR A 265 1.54 0.23 -17.82
CA THR A 265 1.40 -1.18 -17.44
C THR A 265 2.74 -1.88 -17.61
N ILE A 266 3.27 -2.41 -16.52
CA ILE A 266 4.48 -3.22 -16.49
C ILE A 266 4.05 -4.68 -16.36
N LEU A 267 4.46 -5.51 -17.32
CA LEU A 267 4.22 -6.94 -17.28
C LEU A 267 5.41 -7.66 -16.64
N PRO A 268 5.19 -8.78 -15.93
CA PRO A 268 6.28 -9.66 -15.51
C PRO A 268 7.07 -10.11 -16.75
N SER A 269 8.38 -9.86 -16.76
CA SER A 269 9.28 -10.21 -17.87
C SER A 269 9.38 -11.72 -18.05
N CYS A 270 9.24 -12.46 -16.95
CA CYS A 270 9.07 -13.89 -16.91
C CYS A 270 8.16 -14.22 -15.74
N ARG A 271 7.10 -15.01 -15.99
CA ARG A 271 6.09 -15.32 -14.95
C ARG A 271 6.70 -16.10 -13.78
N TYR A 272 7.79 -16.82 -14.03
CA TYR A 272 8.60 -17.56 -13.07
C TYR A 272 10.05 -17.54 -13.54
N ASN A 273 10.93 -16.94 -12.75
CA ASN A 273 12.38 -17.05 -12.93
C ASN A 273 12.89 -17.99 -11.84
N ASP A 274 13.37 -19.17 -12.22
CA ASP A 274 13.89 -20.18 -11.29
C ASP A 274 14.90 -19.59 -10.30
N THR A 275 15.71 -18.61 -10.71
CA THR A 275 16.64 -17.91 -9.82
C THR A 275 15.90 -17.05 -8.80
N MET A 276 14.95 -16.21 -9.23
CA MET A 276 14.20 -15.34 -8.32
C MET A 276 13.31 -16.13 -7.35
N ASP A 277 12.67 -17.20 -7.82
CA ASP A 277 11.85 -18.07 -6.95
C ASP A 277 12.71 -18.78 -5.89
N ARG A 278 13.91 -19.26 -6.26
CA ARG A 278 14.86 -19.81 -5.28
C ARG A 278 15.35 -18.76 -4.30
N ARG A 279 15.68 -17.55 -4.78
CA ARG A 279 16.09 -16.44 -3.91
C ARG A 279 14.97 -16.05 -2.95
N TYR A 280 13.72 -15.99 -3.41
CA TYR A 280 12.55 -15.73 -2.59
C TYR A 280 12.35 -16.80 -1.52
N ALA A 281 12.48 -18.09 -1.87
CA ALA A 281 12.38 -19.18 -0.91
C ALA A 281 13.46 -19.08 0.19
N GLU A 282 14.69 -18.74 -0.17
CA GLU A 282 15.77 -18.51 0.80
C GLU A 282 15.54 -17.26 1.64
N TYR A 283 15.05 -16.16 1.03
CA TYR A 283 14.66 -14.96 1.75
C TYR A 283 13.64 -15.27 2.85
N ARG A 284 12.58 -16.03 2.52
CA ARG A 284 11.58 -16.48 3.50
C ARG A 284 12.19 -17.29 4.64
N ARG A 285 13.18 -18.15 4.35
CA ARG A 285 13.88 -18.94 5.37
C ARG A 285 14.70 -18.04 6.30
N LEU A 286 15.34 -17.01 5.76
CA LEU A 286 16.15 -16.06 6.55
C LEU A 286 15.28 -15.16 7.44
N THR A 287 14.08 -14.78 6.99
CA THR A 287 13.18 -13.89 7.73
C THR A 287 12.21 -14.61 8.68
N SER A 288 11.92 -15.90 8.48
CA SER A 288 11.02 -16.66 9.35
C SER A 288 11.59 -17.01 10.74
N GLY A 289 12.88 -16.73 10.98
CA GLY A 289 13.54 -17.03 12.25
C GLY A 289 13.86 -18.51 12.46
N ASP A 290 13.59 -19.39 11.49
CA ASP A 290 14.01 -20.80 11.52
C ASP A 290 15.53 -20.90 11.33
N LYS A 291 16.23 -20.84 12.47
CA LYS A 291 17.63 -21.23 12.57
C LYS A 291 17.68 -22.76 12.51
N ARG A 292 18.43 -23.30 11.54
CA ARG A 292 18.81 -24.72 11.51
C ARG A 292 19.52 -25.11 12.80
#